data_AF-K1ZMX5-F1
#
_entry.id   AF-K1ZMX5-F1
#
_cell.length_a   1.000
_cell.length_b   1.000
_cell.length_c   1.000
_cell.angle_alpha   90.00
_cell.angle_beta   90.00
_cell.angle_gamma   90.00
#
_symmetry.space_group_name_H-M   'P 1'
#
loop_
_entity.id
_entity.type
_entity.pdbx_description
1 polymer ?
#
loop_
_entity_poly.entity_id
_entity_poly.type
_entity_poly.pdbx_seq_one_letter_code
_entity_poly.pdbx_strand_id
1 'polypeptide(L)'
;MQNIESFLDHINSFVWGAPLLLLLFGTHIYLTVRLKFIQRFIGKAIKLSFSRKHEGAGDITHFGALMTALAATIGTGNIVGVATA
;
A
#
# COMPACT_ATOMS: atom_id res chain seq x y z
N MET A 1 20.12 17.17 -27.22
CA MET A 1 20.03 16.48 -25.91
C MET A 1 19.00 17.15 -25.00
N GLN A 2 19.05 18.48 -24.78
CA GLN A 2 18.05 19.19 -23.95
C GLN A 2 16.57 18.97 -24.32
N ASN A 3 16.21 18.90 -25.60
CA ASN A 3 14.81 18.69 -26.02
C ASN A 3 14.29 17.27 -25.72
N ILE A 4 15.18 16.29 -25.61
CA ILE A 4 14.80 14.91 -25.27
C ILE A 4 14.61 14.81 -23.76
N GLU A 5 15.51 15.40 -22.98
CA GLU A 5 15.39 15.45 -21.51
C GLU A 5 14.12 16.20 -21.09
N SER A 6 13.84 17.36 -21.66
CA SER A 6 12.62 18.12 -21.34
C SER A 6 11.34 17.39 -21.72
N PHE A 7 11.35 16.63 -22.82
CA PHE A 7 10.22 15.79 -23.21
C PHE A 7 10.02 14.61 -22.25
N LEU A 8 11.11 13.96 -21.84
CA LEU A 8 11.08 12.88 -20.85
C LEU A 8 10.60 13.38 -19.48
N ASP A 9 11.01 14.57 -19.06
CA ASP A 9 10.58 15.17 -17.79
C ASP A 9 9.09 15.48 -17.78
N HIS A 10 8.52 15.94 -18.90
CA HIS A 10 7.08 16.14 -19.02
C HIS A 10 6.31 14.82 -18.89
N ILE A 11 6.78 13.75 -19.54
CA ILE A 11 6.17 12.42 -19.40
C ILE A 11 6.30 11.92 -17.97
N ASN A 12 7.48 12.07 -17.37
CA ASN A 12 7.74 11.63 -16.00
C ASN A 12 6.81 12.34 -15.01
N SER A 13 6.69 13.67 -15.10
CA SER A 13 5.79 14.45 -14.25
C SER A 13 4.32 14.10 -14.48
N PHE A 14 3.91 13.83 -15.72
CA PHE A 14 2.54 13.45 -16.03
C PHE A 14 2.18 12.05 -15.51
N VAL A 15 3.07 11.07 -15.69
CA VAL A 15 2.81 9.68 -15.29
C VAL A 15 2.92 9.52 -13.78
N TRP A 16 3.95 10.08 -13.13
CA TRP A 16 4.21 9.85 -11.70
C TRP A 16 3.65 10.94 -10.78
N GLY A 17 3.12 12.03 -11.34
CA GLY A 17 2.55 13.14 -10.59
C GLY A 17 1.08 12.93 -10.22
N ALA A 18 0.28 14.00 -10.40
CA ALA A 18 -1.11 14.04 -9.97
C ALA A 18 -2.02 12.93 -10.56
N PRO A 19 -1.89 12.52 -11.84
CA PRO A 19 -2.76 11.49 -12.41
C PRO A 19 -2.66 10.14 -11.70
N LEU A 20 -1.45 9.69 -11.37
CA LEU A 20 -1.24 8.42 -10.65
C LEU A 20 -1.80 8.48 -9.23
N LEU A 21 -1.56 9.58 -8.52
CA LEU A 21 -2.10 9.77 -7.16
C LEU A 21 -3.62 9.77 -7.17
N LEU A 22 -4.25 10.43 -8.15
CA LEU A 22 -5.71 10.47 -8.28
C LEU A 22 -6.27 9.08 -8.58
N LEU A 23 -5.62 8.30 -9.47
CA LEU A 23 -6.03 6.92 -9.75
C LEU A 23 -5.89 6.02 -8.51
N LEU A 24 -4.78 6.12 -7.77
CA LEU A 24 -4.55 5.30 -6.59
C LEU A 24 -5.55 5.63 -5.47
N PHE A 25 -5.84 6.91 -5.25
CA PHE A 25 -6.84 7.36 -4.28
C PHE A 25 -8.27 7.01 -4.73
N GLY A 26 -8.58 7.20 -6.01
CA GLY A 26 -9.88 6.86 -6.59
C GLY A 26 -10.17 5.37 -6.51
N THR A 27 -9.19 4.51 -6.81
CA THR A 27 -9.32 3.04 -6.66
C THR A 27 -9.52 2.65 -5.20
N HIS A 28 -8.82 3.29 -4.26
CA HIS A 28 -9.04 3.06 -2.83
C HIS A 28 -10.48 3.37 -2.39
N ILE A 29 -11.01 4.54 -2.77
CA ILE A 29 -12.40 4.93 -2.46
C ILE A 29 -13.38 3.97 -3.11
N TYR A 30 -13.20 3.67 -4.40
CA TYR A 30 -14.07 2.78 -5.15
C TYR A 30 -14.17 1.41 -4.50
N LEU A 31 -13.04 0.80 -4.14
CA LEU A 31 -13.02 -0.49 -3.46
C LEU A 31 -13.62 -0.41 -2.05
N THR A 32 -13.40 0.69 -1.33
CA THR A 32 -13.98 0.88 0.01
C THR A 32 -15.52 0.91 -0.03
N VAL A 33 -16.10 1.63 -1.00
CA VAL A 33 -17.56 1.70 -1.18
C VAL A 33 -18.10 0.35 -1.66
N ARG A 34 -17.48 -0.25 -2.69
CA ARG A 34 -17.91 -1.54 -3.26
C ARG A 34 -17.88 -2.67 -2.22
N LEU A 35 -16.87 -2.69 -1.36
CA LEU A 35 -16.71 -3.71 -0.31
C LEU A 35 -17.47 -3.37 0.99
N LYS A 36 -18.36 -2.36 0.97
CA LYS A 36 -19.18 -1.94 2.12
C LYS A 36 -18.35 -1.61 3.36
N PHE A 37 -17.29 -0.81 3.21
CA PHE A 37 -16.39 -0.41 4.30
C PHE A 37 -15.71 -1.59 5.00
N ILE A 38 -14.97 -2.39 4.23
CA ILE A 38 -14.21 -3.54 4.74
C ILE A 38 -13.23 -3.18 5.88
N GLN A 39 -12.78 -1.93 5.94
CA GLN A 39 -11.90 -1.42 7.02
C GLN A 39 -12.49 -1.61 8.42
N ARG A 40 -13.83 -1.75 8.56
CA ARG A 40 -14.48 -2.06 9.85
C ARG A 40 -14.02 -3.40 10.46
N PHE A 41 -13.48 -4.30 9.65
CA PHE A 41 -13.02 -5.62 10.10
C PHE A 41 -11.55 -5.66 10.54
N ILE A 42 -10.82 -4.54 10.51
CA ILE A 42 -9.39 -4.49 10.87
C ILE A 42 -9.13 -5.11 12.25
N GLY A 43 -9.93 -4.78 13.27
CA GLY A 43 -9.75 -5.35 14.61
C GLY A 43 -9.92 -6.88 14.66
N LYS A 44 -10.86 -7.42 13.88
CA LYS A 44 -11.05 -8.87 13.73
C LYS A 44 -9.88 -9.48 12.96
N ALA A 45 -9.41 -8.83 11.90
CA ALA A 45 -8.27 -9.28 11.09
C ALA A 45 -6.99 -9.35 11.93
N ILE A 46 -6.69 -8.32 12.72
CA ILE A 46 -5.53 -8.31 13.64
C ILE A 46 -5.64 -9.49 14.62
N LYS A 47 -6.79 -9.67 15.27
CA LYS A 47 -7.00 -10.79 16.21
C LYS A 47 -6.81 -12.15 15.54
N LEU A 48 -7.21 -12.29 14.27
CA LEU A 48 -7.01 -13.51 13.48
C LEU A 48 -5.53 -13.72 13.13
N SER A 49 -4.79 -12.67 12.76
CA SER A 49 -3.35 -12.76 12.47
C SER A 49 -2.51 -13.23 13.66
N PHE A 50 -2.94 -12.92 14.89
CA PHE A 50 -2.32 -13.41 16.12
C PHE A 50 -2.87 -14.76 16.60
N SER A 51 -3.93 -15.27 15.97
CA SER A 51 -4.54 -16.54 16.36
C SER A 51 -3.78 -17.73 15.76
N ARG A 52 -3.45 -18.72 16.59
CA ARG A 52 -2.78 -19.96 16.18
C ARG A 52 -3.76 -21.08 15.76
N LYS A 53 -5.06 -20.78 15.69
CA LYS A 53 -6.11 -21.81 15.58
C LYS A 53 -6.39 -22.31 14.16
N HIS A 54 -5.89 -21.65 13.12
CA HIS A 54 -6.18 -21.97 11.71
C HIS A 54 -4.89 -21.83 10.89
N GLU A 55 -3.91 -22.71 11.12
CA GLU A 55 -2.79 -22.85 10.18
C GLU A 55 -3.27 -23.75 9.03
N GLY A 56 -3.66 -23.14 7.91
CA GLY A 56 -3.93 -23.87 6.67
C GLY A 56 -2.64 -24.37 6.01
N ALA A 57 -2.75 -25.03 4.86
CA ALA A 57 -1.57 -25.44 4.08
C ALA A 57 -0.86 -24.20 3.50
N GLY A 58 0.21 -23.75 4.15
CA GLY A 58 1.05 -22.63 3.70
C GLY A 58 2.44 -22.72 4.33
N ASP A 59 3.44 -22.20 3.62
CA ASP A 59 4.86 -22.34 4.02
C ASP A 59 5.23 -21.49 5.25
N ILE A 60 4.42 -20.48 5.57
CA ILE A 60 4.62 -19.58 6.70
C ILE A 60 3.32 -19.34 7.47
N THR A 61 3.45 -19.06 8.76
CA THR A 61 2.30 -18.78 9.63
C THR A 61 1.61 -17.46 9.23
N HIS A 62 0.33 -17.31 9.54
CA HIS A 62 -0.41 -16.06 9.31
C HIS A 62 0.27 -14.84 9.95
N PHE A 63 0.89 -15.03 11.12
CA PHE A 63 1.68 -14.01 11.78
C PHE A 63 2.98 -13.71 11.00
N GLY A 64 3.69 -14.74 10.54
CA GLY A 64 4.90 -14.59 9.73
C GLY A 64 4.65 -13.80 8.45
N ALA A 65 3.58 -14.13 7.71
CA ALA A 65 3.19 -13.41 6.50
C ALA A 65 2.90 -11.92 6.76
N LEU A 66 2.19 -11.62 7.85
CA LEU A 66 1.92 -10.24 8.27
C LEU A 66 3.22 -9.49 8.58
N MET A 67 4.13 -10.09 9.34
CA MET A 67 5.41 -9.47 9.71
C MET A 67 6.29 -9.21 8.48
N THR A 68 6.32 -10.11 7.50
CA THR A 68 7.04 -9.90 6.23
C THR A 68 6.46 -8.73 5.44
N ALA A 69 5.13 -8.64 5.31
CA ALA A 69 4.49 -7.53 4.63
C ALA A 69 4.71 -6.18 5.35
N LEU A 70 4.67 -6.17 6.68
CA LEU A 70 4.97 -4.98 7.48
C LEU A 70 6.43 -4.55 7.34
N ALA A 71 7.37 -5.49 7.37
CA ALA A 71 8.79 -5.19 7.16
C ALA A 71 9.05 -4.58 5.77
N ALA A 72 8.32 -5.03 4.74
CA ALA A 72 8.44 -4.47 3.38
C ALA A 72 7.85 -3.05 3.24
N THR A 73 6.91 -2.68 4.10
CA THR A 73 6.17 -1.40 4.01
C THR A 73 6.61 -0.36 5.04
N ILE A 74 7.22 -0.78 6.15
CA ILE A 74 7.80 0.10 7.16
C ILE A 74 9.28 0.33 6.81
N GLY A 75 9.59 1.52 6.32
CA GLY A 75 10.96 1.90 5.95
C GLY A 75 11.27 3.37 6.20
N THR A 76 12.44 3.80 5.71
CA THR A 76 12.90 5.19 5.76
C THR A 76 11.88 6.17 5.19
N GLY A 77 11.12 5.74 4.17
CA GLY A 77 10.04 6.52 3.57
C GLY A 77 8.96 6.97 4.56
N ASN A 78 8.59 6.13 5.55
CA ASN A 78 7.59 6.51 6.56
C ASN A 78 8.18 7.46 7.62
N ILE A 79 9.48 7.36 7.90
CA ILE A 79 10.15 8.20 8.92
C ILE A 79 10.46 9.57 8.33
N VAL A 80 11.19 9.62 7.22
CA VAL A 80 11.59 10.86 6.55
C VAL A 80 10.38 11.52 5.90
N GLY A 81 9.50 10.73 5.26
CA GLY A 81 8.32 11.26 4.59
C GLY A 81 7.38 12.02 5.52
N VAL A 82 7.13 11.50 6.74
CA VAL A 82 6.32 12.20 7.75
C VAL A 82 7.03 13.44 8.30
N ALA A 83 8.36 13.44 8.39
CA ALA A 83 9.12 14.61 8.83
C ALA A 83 9.16 15.73 7.78
N THR A 84 9.02 15.39 6.49
CA THR A 84 9.06 16.34 5.37
C THR A 84 7.68 16.80 4.88
N ALA A 85 6.63 16.02 5.14
CA ALA A 85 5.25 16.32 4.75
C ALA A 85 4.57 17.28 5.74
#